data_AF-A0A7V4D6U2-F1
#
_entry.id   AF-A0A7V4D6U2-F1
#
_cell.length_a   1.000
_cell.length_b   1.000
_cell.length_c   1.000
_cell.angle_alpha   90.00
_cell.angle_beta   90.00
_cell.angle_gamma   90.00
#
_symmetry.space_group_name_H-M   'P 1'
#
loop_
_entity.id
_entity.type
_entity.pdbx_description
1 polymer ?
#
loop_
_entity_poly.entity_id
_entity_poly.type
_entity_poly.pdbx_seq_one_letter_code
_entity_poly.pdbx_strand_id
1 'polypeptide(L)'
;MEKFVFKRVLNPRMAWVNYLKKIVVYLAIIIIAILSFQISTIKLEFPLYRVVLDPGHGGKAIMPKDEYGDRFDLLSMKYLDKYREGASYKDYQEHIYTYEIAKRVEALLQLLSPQGDFEKFYLILQKYTDKPVKRVYIQAYISRGPSLNSHLIHKDPNAPYRLFDYIGNDGTLKEGRISYINSLHPHLVLSIHFALNSSPYFRGMNAVIAAPYSFLYKGLQFLQGTIADRSFFYNSTYADWFSENDNKSDFYWFCNDVMMYFTGYRIKNDYSIDLNNFRGYRYNMVQWAFNDPPGWAHIAKLHPPKTPYANDIQQFVPKNAFFDREQSKYEQYRRDGGFEGYGGDNLYASNEIIRFVLYNLYAKGIRHKDQRLAPPYISIWSVPLHINAINAFIEFGYLARPYTRSIINNHLDDVAEGIAVGIYSLFTGVEVSKKYPYKPLGKKIDLDKYTIDKSNDYFTIVR
;
A
#
# COMPACT_ATOMS: atom_id res chain seq x y z
N MET A 1 -46.85 81.83 -3.67
CA MET A 1 -46.17 80.94 -4.64
C MET A 1 -46.14 79.55 -4.02
N GLU A 2 -47.20 78.79 -4.28
CA GLU A 2 -47.45 77.45 -3.73
C GLU A 2 -46.43 76.45 -4.28
N LYS A 3 -45.89 75.58 -3.41
CA LYS A 3 -45.28 74.31 -3.81
C LYS A 3 -46.07 73.18 -3.17
N PHE A 4 -46.94 72.57 -3.97
CA PHE A 4 -47.60 71.31 -3.66
C PHE A 4 -46.56 70.19 -3.58
N VAL A 5 -46.44 69.54 -2.40
CA VAL A 5 -45.69 68.30 -2.24
C VAL A 5 -46.70 67.15 -2.24
N PHE A 6 -46.75 66.40 -3.34
CA PHE A 6 -47.53 65.18 -3.44
C PHE A 6 -46.90 64.08 -2.56
N LYS A 7 -47.51 63.80 -1.40
CA LYS A 7 -47.22 62.60 -0.61
C LYS A 7 -47.81 61.37 -1.35
N ARG A 8 -46.94 60.54 -1.91
CA ARG A 8 -47.30 59.22 -2.47
C ARG A 8 -47.89 58.35 -1.33
N VAL A 9 -49.19 58.09 -1.39
CA VAL A 9 -49.86 57.11 -0.53
C VAL A 9 -49.42 55.72 -0.98
N LEU A 10 -48.57 55.07 -0.18
CA LEU A 10 -48.17 53.69 -0.40
C LEU A 10 -49.40 52.78 -0.21
N ASN A 11 -49.77 52.08 -1.27
CA ASN A 11 -50.90 51.17 -1.31
C ASN A 11 -50.65 49.97 -0.34
N PRO A 12 -51.46 49.79 0.72
CA PRO A 12 -51.22 48.78 1.76
C PRO A 12 -51.21 47.33 1.22
N ARG A 13 -51.84 47.08 0.06
CA ARG A 13 -51.76 45.78 -0.63
C ARG A 13 -50.34 45.44 -1.13
N MET A 14 -49.55 46.44 -1.56
CA MET A 14 -48.17 46.19 -2.01
C MET A 14 -47.21 45.89 -0.86
N ALA A 15 -47.43 46.50 0.32
CA ALA A 15 -46.64 46.20 1.51
C ALA A 15 -46.84 44.76 1.98
N TRP A 16 -48.07 44.26 1.91
CA TRP A 16 -48.42 42.88 2.29
C TRP A 16 -47.79 41.82 1.36
N VAL A 17 -47.79 42.07 0.04
CA VAL A 17 -47.13 41.19 -0.93
C VAL A 17 -45.62 41.15 -0.73
N ASN A 18 -44.99 42.28 -0.41
CA ASN A 18 -43.56 42.34 -0.11
C ASN A 18 -43.20 41.62 1.20
N TYR A 19 -44.11 41.64 2.19
CA TYR A 19 -43.94 40.92 3.44
C TYR A 19 -44.02 39.39 3.25
N LEU A 20 -45.02 38.93 2.48
CA LEU A 20 -45.16 37.52 2.08
C LEU A 20 -43.96 36.99 1.29
N LYS A 21 -43.46 37.78 0.31
CA LYS A 21 -42.25 37.41 -0.44
C LYS A 21 -41.04 37.23 0.48
N LYS A 22 -40.87 38.11 1.47
CA LYS A 22 -39.78 37.98 2.47
C LYS A 22 -39.96 36.70 3.30
N ILE A 23 -41.16 36.40 3.77
CA ILE A 23 -41.45 35.17 4.53
C ILE A 23 -41.10 33.91 3.70
N VAL A 24 -41.52 33.86 2.44
CA VAL A 24 -41.22 32.73 1.55
C VAL A 24 -39.72 32.57 1.32
N VAL A 25 -38.99 33.68 1.11
CA VAL A 25 -37.53 33.64 0.96
C VAL A 25 -36.84 33.18 2.25
N TYR A 26 -37.27 33.65 3.43
CA TYR A 26 -36.73 33.18 4.70
C TYR A 26 -37.00 31.69 4.93
N LEU A 27 -38.21 31.20 4.62
CA LEU A 27 -38.54 29.79 4.70
C LEU A 27 -37.70 28.95 3.73
N ALA A 28 -37.48 29.40 2.50
CA ALA A 28 -36.63 28.73 1.53
C ALA A 28 -35.17 28.65 2.02
N ILE A 29 -34.64 29.73 2.58
CA ILE A 29 -33.28 29.76 3.17
C ILE A 29 -33.18 28.79 4.36
N ILE A 30 -34.19 28.75 5.24
CA ILE A 30 -34.23 27.82 6.38
C ILE A 30 -34.29 26.37 5.90
N ILE A 31 -35.13 26.06 4.91
CA ILE A 31 -35.23 24.71 4.33
C ILE A 31 -33.90 24.31 3.67
N ILE A 32 -33.28 25.20 2.90
CA ILE A 32 -31.95 24.96 2.32
C ILE A 32 -30.92 24.75 3.42
N ALA A 33 -30.92 25.55 4.49
CA ALA A 33 -30.00 25.40 5.60
C ALA A 33 -30.20 24.07 6.34
N ILE A 34 -31.45 23.65 6.59
CA ILE A 34 -31.78 22.36 7.22
C ILE A 34 -31.34 21.18 6.33
N LEU A 35 -31.65 21.22 5.04
CA LEU A 35 -31.24 20.19 4.08
C LEU A 35 -29.71 20.15 3.91
N SER A 36 -29.04 21.31 3.97
CA SER A 36 -27.57 21.39 3.91
C SER A 36 -26.91 20.86 5.19
N PHE A 37 -27.55 21.04 6.36
CA PHE A 37 -27.08 20.48 7.64
C PHE A 37 -27.29 18.96 7.74
N GLN A 38 -28.36 18.42 7.14
CA GLN A 38 -28.60 16.97 7.11
C GLN A 38 -27.55 16.21 6.29
N ILE A 39 -27.04 16.79 5.20
CA ILE A 39 -25.98 16.17 4.38
C ILE A 39 -24.68 16.00 5.19
N SER A 40 -24.40 16.89 6.14
CA SER A 40 -23.15 16.91 6.91
C SER A 40 -23.12 15.97 8.12
N THR A 41 -24.19 15.21 8.37
CA THR A 41 -24.33 14.36 9.57
C THR A 41 -24.75 12.92 9.29
N ILE A 42 -24.59 12.44 8.05
CA ILE A 42 -24.80 11.01 7.74
C ILE A 42 -23.69 10.21 8.42
N LYS A 43 -23.90 9.86 9.70
CA LYS A 43 -23.18 8.77 10.34
C LYS A 43 -23.60 7.50 9.62
N LEU A 44 -22.65 6.85 8.96
CA LEU A 44 -22.87 5.52 8.44
C LEU A 44 -23.31 4.60 9.59
N GLU A 45 -24.27 3.72 9.30
CA GLU A 45 -24.77 2.75 10.27
C GLU A 45 -23.66 1.80 10.75
N PHE A 46 -22.71 1.48 9.87
CA PHE A 46 -21.58 0.59 10.14
C PHE A 46 -20.23 1.29 9.88
N PRO A 47 -19.14 0.83 10.53
CA PRO A 47 -17.79 1.33 10.26
C PRO A 47 -17.40 1.17 8.78
N LEU A 48 -16.74 2.19 8.23
CA LEU A 48 -16.25 2.19 6.85
C LEU A 48 -14.73 2.01 6.82
N TYR A 49 -14.26 0.98 6.13
CA TYR A 49 -12.86 0.75 5.85
C TYR A 49 -12.57 0.98 4.37
N ARG A 50 -11.35 1.47 4.10
CA ARG A 50 -10.84 1.73 2.75
C ARG A 50 -9.74 0.73 2.45
N VAL A 51 -9.88 0.02 1.34
CA VAL A 51 -8.96 -1.02 0.89
C VAL A 51 -8.49 -0.70 -0.51
N VAL A 52 -7.18 -0.76 -0.75
CA VAL A 52 -6.65 -0.66 -2.12
C VAL A 52 -6.07 -2.00 -2.53
N LEU A 53 -6.52 -2.50 -3.67
CA LEU A 53 -5.97 -3.67 -4.33
C LEU A 53 -4.89 -3.18 -5.29
N ASP A 54 -3.64 -3.55 -5.02
CA ASP A 54 -2.47 -3.12 -5.77
C ASP A 54 -1.91 -4.28 -6.60
N PRO A 55 -2.42 -4.52 -7.82
CA PRO A 55 -1.86 -5.54 -8.68
C PRO A 55 -0.47 -5.11 -9.18
N GLY A 56 0.54 -5.96 -8.98
CA GLY A 56 1.92 -5.68 -9.37
C GLY A 56 2.09 -5.32 -10.84
N HIS A 57 3.04 -4.43 -11.14
CA HIS A 57 3.53 -4.13 -12.49
C HIS A 57 2.45 -3.58 -13.45
N GLY A 58 2.53 -3.82 -14.76
CA GLY A 58 1.51 -3.42 -15.74
C GLY A 58 2.05 -2.75 -17.02
N GLY A 59 3.27 -2.20 -16.96
CA GLY A 59 3.98 -1.61 -18.10
C GLY A 59 4.99 -2.54 -18.74
N LYS A 60 5.93 -1.96 -19.50
CA LYS A 60 6.93 -2.67 -20.31
C LYS A 60 8.35 -2.15 -20.07
N ALA A 61 9.36 -3.01 -20.06
CA ALA A 61 10.76 -2.59 -19.97
C ALA A 61 11.24 -2.12 -21.35
N ILE A 62 11.30 -0.81 -21.55
CA ILE A 62 11.72 -0.18 -22.81
C ILE A 62 12.99 0.64 -22.59
N MET A 63 13.84 0.72 -23.61
CA MET A 63 15.07 1.53 -23.61
C MET A 63 14.87 2.84 -24.38
N PRO A 64 15.55 3.94 -23.99
CA PRO A 64 16.53 4.02 -22.91
C PRO A 64 15.89 4.08 -21.52
N LYS A 65 16.58 3.49 -20.53
CA LYS A 65 16.16 3.50 -19.11
C LYS A 65 15.90 4.92 -18.61
N ASP A 66 16.77 5.86 -18.95
CA ASP A 66 16.71 7.25 -18.50
C ASP A 66 15.43 7.99 -18.93
N GLU A 67 14.66 7.43 -19.88
CA GLU A 67 13.39 7.99 -20.38
C GLU A 67 12.16 7.12 -20.02
N TYR A 68 12.27 5.79 -20.12
CA TYR A 68 11.13 4.88 -19.91
C TYR A 68 11.21 4.06 -18.62
N GLY A 69 12.18 4.36 -17.76
CA GLY A 69 12.43 3.64 -16.52
C GLY A 69 11.38 3.85 -15.43
N ASP A 70 11.78 3.47 -14.21
CA ASP A 70 11.06 3.73 -12.96
C ASP A 70 12.00 4.48 -11.99
N ARG A 71 11.44 5.03 -10.90
CA ARG A 71 12.16 5.90 -9.95
C ARG A 71 12.71 7.15 -10.61
N PHE A 72 11.82 8.09 -10.92
CA PHE A 72 12.24 9.41 -11.39
C PHE A 72 12.96 10.15 -10.27
N ASP A 73 14.17 10.60 -10.54
CA ASP A 73 15.03 11.29 -9.58
C ASP A 73 15.13 12.78 -9.90
N LEU A 74 14.70 13.62 -8.95
CA LEU A 74 14.75 15.08 -9.07
C LEU A 74 16.19 15.64 -9.05
N LEU A 75 17.18 14.87 -8.59
CA LEU A 75 18.57 15.32 -8.60
C LEU A 75 19.11 15.32 -10.03
N SER A 76 18.97 14.18 -10.71
CA SER A 76 19.47 13.95 -12.07
C SER A 76 18.47 14.30 -13.17
N MET A 77 17.19 14.50 -12.84
CA MET A 77 16.07 14.65 -13.77
C MET A 77 15.92 13.47 -14.74
N LYS A 78 16.22 12.25 -14.25
CA LYS A 78 16.21 10.99 -15.01
C LYS A 78 15.65 9.84 -14.19
N TYR A 79 15.32 8.74 -14.84
CA TYR A 79 14.96 7.49 -14.15
C TYR A 79 16.21 6.71 -13.71
N LEU A 80 16.25 6.29 -12.44
CA LEU A 80 17.40 5.59 -11.88
C LEU A 80 17.37 4.07 -12.12
N ASP A 81 16.19 3.49 -12.36
CA ASP A 81 16.03 2.04 -12.58
C ASP A 81 15.25 1.74 -13.87
N LYS A 82 15.43 0.53 -14.41
CA LYS A 82 14.58 0.06 -15.51
C LYS A 82 13.17 -0.16 -14.96
N TYR A 83 12.17 0.05 -15.81
CA TYR A 83 10.84 -0.41 -15.49
C TYR A 83 10.86 -1.94 -15.31
N ARG A 84 10.20 -2.43 -14.25
CA ARG A 84 10.13 -3.87 -13.94
C ARG A 84 8.77 -4.39 -14.38
N GLU A 85 8.76 -5.28 -15.38
CA GLU A 85 7.54 -5.87 -15.95
C GLU A 85 6.89 -6.96 -15.09
N GLY A 86 7.64 -7.42 -14.09
CA GLY A 86 7.29 -8.60 -13.30
C GLY A 86 7.83 -9.89 -13.91
N ALA A 87 7.56 -11.01 -13.22
CA ALA A 87 7.92 -12.33 -13.67
C ALA A 87 7.14 -12.74 -14.93
N SER A 88 7.80 -13.50 -15.81
CA SER A 88 7.18 -14.11 -16.97
C SER A 88 7.69 -15.53 -17.19
N TYR A 89 6.80 -16.44 -17.57
CA TYR A 89 7.14 -17.82 -17.91
C TYR A 89 6.21 -18.35 -18.99
N LYS A 90 6.74 -18.57 -20.20
CA LYS A 90 5.92 -18.87 -21.40
C LYS A 90 4.86 -17.77 -21.60
N ASP A 91 3.60 -18.14 -21.77
CA ASP A 91 2.49 -17.20 -21.94
C ASP A 91 1.98 -16.61 -20.61
N TYR A 92 2.58 -16.98 -19.47
CA TYR A 92 2.17 -16.49 -18.17
C TYR A 92 2.94 -15.21 -17.81
N GLN A 93 2.21 -14.12 -17.60
CA GLN A 93 2.79 -12.82 -17.23
C GLN A 93 2.16 -12.36 -15.91
N GLU A 94 3.02 -12.07 -14.93
CA GLU A 94 2.60 -11.67 -13.57
C GLU A 94 1.58 -10.53 -13.58
N HIS A 95 1.85 -9.48 -14.35
CA HIS A 95 1.02 -8.29 -14.37
C HIS A 95 -0.41 -8.52 -14.90
N ILE A 96 -0.63 -9.58 -15.69
CA ILE A 96 -1.97 -9.96 -16.17
C ILE A 96 -2.74 -10.59 -15.02
N TYR A 97 -2.17 -11.61 -14.38
CA TYR A 97 -2.88 -12.39 -13.36
C TYR A 97 -3.05 -11.65 -12.04
N THR A 98 -2.11 -10.80 -11.65
CA THR A 98 -2.29 -9.92 -10.49
C THR A 98 -3.48 -8.98 -10.67
N TYR A 99 -3.63 -8.38 -11.86
CA TYR A 99 -4.78 -7.53 -12.19
C TYR A 99 -6.10 -8.32 -12.23
N GLU A 100 -6.07 -9.50 -12.84
CA GLU A 100 -7.22 -10.40 -12.89
C GLU A 100 -7.72 -10.85 -11.52
N ILE A 101 -6.81 -11.14 -10.59
CA ILE A 101 -7.15 -11.44 -9.19
C ILE A 101 -7.75 -10.20 -8.54
N ALA A 102 -7.10 -9.04 -8.67
CA ALA A 102 -7.57 -7.78 -8.09
C ALA A 102 -8.99 -7.43 -8.55
N LYS A 103 -9.32 -7.58 -9.84
CA LYS A 103 -10.68 -7.33 -10.36
C LYS A 103 -11.73 -8.26 -9.77
N ARG A 104 -11.41 -9.54 -9.58
CA ARG A 104 -12.33 -10.52 -8.97
C ARG A 104 -12.54 -10.22 -7.49
N VAL A 105 -11.47 -9.87 -6.78
CA VAL A 105 -11.55 -9.47 -5.37
C VAL A 105 -12.37 -8.18 -5.22
N GLU A 106 -12.14 -7.17 -6.07
CA GLU A 106 -12.91 -5.93 -6.09
C GLU A 106 -14.41 -6.20 -6.26
N ALA A 107 -14.79 -7.07 -7.20
CA ALA A 107 -16.19 -7.41 -7.42
C ALA A 107 -16.87 -8.01 -6.17
N LEU A 108 -16.13 -8.82 -5.39
CA LEU A 108 -16.63 -9.37 -4.13
C LEU A 108 -16.69 -8.31 -3.02
N LEU A 109 -15.65 -7.48 -2.89
CA LEU A 109 -15.63 -6.39 -1.90
C LEU A 109 -16.68 -5.31 -2.20
N GLN A 110 -17.08 -5.13 -3.47
CA GLN A 110 -18.15 -4.20 -3.84
C GLN A 110 -19.49 -4.55 -3.21
N LEU A 111 -19.73 -5.84 -2.90
CA LEU A 111 -20.91 -6.29 -2.13
C LEU A 111 -20.92 -5.73 -0.70
N LEU A 112 -19.75 -5.36 -0.17
CA LEU A 112 -19.58 -4.75 1.14
C LEU A 112 -19.52 -3.22 1.09
N SER A 113 -19.63 -2.59 -0.09
CA SER A 113 -19.67 -1.12 -0.19
C SER A 113 -20.91 -0.55 0.53
N PRO A 114 -20.96 0.76 0.85
CA PRO A 114 -22.14 1.38 1.45
C PRO A 114 -23.44 1.16 0.64
N GLN A 115 -23.33 0.99 -0.67
CA GLN A 115 -24.43 0.69 -1.60
C GLN A 115 -24.46 -0.78 -2.05
N GLY A 116 -23.65 -1.65 -1.41
CA GLY A 116 -23.48 -3.04 -1.77
C GLY A 116 -24.55 -3.97 -1.21
N ASP A 117 -24.63 -5.16 -1.80
CA ASP A 117 -25.53 -6.23 -1.41
C ASP A 117 -24.86 -7.15 -0.36
N PHE A 118 -24.94 -6.72 0.90
CA PHE A 118 -24.31 -7.45 2.02
C PHE A 118 -24.83 -8.88 2.15
N GLU A 119 -26.10 -9.15 1.84
CA GLU A 119 -26.68 -10.49 1.92
C GLU A 119 -25.98 -11.47 0.99
N LYS A 120 -25.63 -11.06 -0.23
CA LYS A 120 -24.81 -11.89 -1.13
C LYS A 120 -23.43 -12.18 -0.57
N PHE A 121 -22.79 -11.20 0.07
CA PHE A 121 -21.50 -11.45 0.73
C PHE A 121 -21.65 -12.35 1.96
N TYR A 122 -22.75 -12.21 2.70
CA TYR A 122 -23.06 -13.07 3.84
C TYR A 122 -23.20 -14.55 3.43
N LEU A 123 -23.85 -14.84 2.30
CA LEU A 123 -23.91 -16.20 1.74
C LEU A 123 -22.51 -16.77 1.42
N ILE A 124 -21.55 -15.92 1.06
CA ILE A 124 -20.15 -16.33 0.89
C ILE A 124 -19.54 -16.65 2.26
N LEU A 125 -19.73 -15.77 3.26
CA LEU A 125 -19.21 -15.96 4.62
C LEU A 125 -19.71 -17.25 5.29
N GLN A 126 -20.95 -17.65 5.03
CA GLN A 126 -21.54 -18.89 5.55
C GLN A 126 -20.82 -20.16 5.09
N LYS A 127 -20.01 -20.10 4.02
CA LYS A 127 -19.14 -21.22 3.62
C LYS A 127 -17.94 -21.40 4.58
N TYR A 128 -17.58 -20.37 5.32
CA TYR A 128 -16.39 -20.32 6.18
C TYR A 128 -16.73 -20.46 7.66
N THR A 129 -17.84 -19.84 8.10
CA THR A 129 -18.25 -19.75 9.51
C THR A 129 -19.74 -19.98 9.68
N ASP A 130 -20.12 -20.64 10.77
CA ASP A 130 -21.47 -20.74 11.31
C ASP A 130 -21.75 -19.73 12.44
N LYS A 131 -20.71 -18.99 12.86
CA LYS A 131 -20.82 -17.96 13.91
C LYS A 131 -21.41 -16.65 13.37
N PRO A 132 -22.06 -15.86 14.22
CA PRO A 132 -22.54 -14.52 13.86
C PRO A 132 -21.39 -13.63 13.36
N VAL A 133 -21.65 -12.88 12.29
CA VAL A 133 -20.69 -11.95 11.69
C VAL A 133 -21.16 -10.50 11.84
N LYS A 134 -20.20 -9.57 11.90
CA LYS A 134 -20.50 -8.14 12.07
C LYS A 134 -20.56 -7.45 10.72
N ARG A 135 -21.61 -6.69 10.45
CA ARG A 135 -21.66 -5.86 9.24
C ARG A 135 -20.66 -4.70 9.35
N VAL A 136 -19.92 -4.47 8.27
CA VAL A 136 -19.01 -3.35 8.06
C VAL A 136 -19.10 -2.93 6.60
N TYR A 137 -18.72 -1.69 6.31
CA TYR A 137 -18.55 -1.24 4.93
C TYR A 137 -17.08 -1.34 4.52
N ILE A 138 -16.85 -1.81 3.30
CA ILE A 138 -15.53 -1.79 2.65
C ILE A 138 -15.66 -1.06 1.33
N GLN A 139 -14.92 0.03 1.20
CA GLN A 139 -14.72 0.73 -0.07
C GLN A 139 -13.41 0.27 -0.68
N ALA A 140 -13.50 -0.45 -1.80
CA ALA A 140 -12.37 -0.99 -2.52
C ALA A 140 -11.97 -0.09 -3.69
N TYR A 141 -10.68 -0.02 -3.96
CA TYR A 141 -10.07 0.65 -5.11
C TYR A 141 -9.03 -0.26 -5.76
N ILE A 142 -8.68 -0.01 -7.02
CA ILE A 142 -7.55 -0.66 -7.68
C ILE A 142 -6.52 0.40 -8.06
N SER A 143 -5.24 0.15 -7.75
CA SER A 143 -4.16 1.14 -7.91
C SER A 143 -3.79 1.50 -9.36
N ARG A 144 -4.23 0.68 -10.33
CA ARG A 144 -3.98 0.86 -11.76
C ARG A 144 -5.06 0.25 -12.64
N GLY A 145 -5.11 0.68 -13.89
CA GLY A 145 -5.94 0.06 -14.92
C GLY A 145 -5.40 -1.28 -15.44
N PRO A 146 -6.07 -1.84 -16.47
CA PRO A 146 -5.62 -3.04 -17.16
C PRO A 146 -4.18 -2.90 -17.63
N SER A 147 -3.45 -4.01 -17.65
CA SER A 147 -2.05 -4.03 -18.09
C SER A 147 -1.92 -3.64 -19.56
N LEU A 148 -0.77 -3.06 -19.91
CA LEU A 148 -0.44 -2.71 -21.28
C LEU A 148 -0.44 -3.97 -22.15
N ASN A 149 -1.27 -3.99 -23.19
CA ASN A 149 -1.16 -4.97 -24.25
C ASN A 149 -0.16 -4.49 -25.31
N SER A 150 0.43 -5.41 -26.06
CA SER A 150 1.46 -5.12 -27.08
C SER A 150 1.01 -4.18 -28.21
N HIS A 151 -0.26 -3.82 -28.29
CA HIS A 151 -0.86 -3.03 -29.38
C HIS A 151 -1.12 -1.56 -29.02
N LEU A 152 -0.97 -1.16 -27.76
CA LEU A 152 -1.16 0.23 -27.33
C LEU A 152 0.15 1.02 -27.43
N ILE A 153 0.27 1.85 -28.47
CA ILE A 153 1.38 2.80 -28.64
C ILE A 153 1.05 4.07 -27.84
N HIS A 154 1.27 4.04 -26.52
CA HIS A 154 1.38 5.27 -25.74
C HIS A 154 2.78 5.88 -25.94
N LYS A 155 2.88 7.21 -26.00
CA LYS A 155 4.18 7.92 -26.03
C LYS A 155 5.05 7.54 -24.83
N ASP A 156 4.42 7.38 -23.67
CA ASP A 156 5.04 6.80 -22.49
C ASP A 156 4.17 5.64 -21.98
N PRO A 157 4.51 4.38 -22.31
CA PRO A 157 3.72 3.23 -21.95
C PRO A 157 3.76 2.88 -20.46
N ASN A 158 4.69 3.46 -19.70
CA ASN A 158 4.88 3.14 -18.28
C ASN A 158 4.23 4.15 -17.34
N ALA A 159 3.90 5.35 -17.82
CA ALA A 159 3.25 6.41 -17.05
C ALA A 159 2.16 5.94 -16.07
N PRO A 160 1.11 5.21 -16.49
CA PRO A 160 0.04 4.80 -15.57
C PRO A 160 0.42 3.65 -14.63
N TYR A 161 1.60 3.07 -14.76
CA TYR A 161 2.04 1.88 -14.01
C TYR A 161 3.29 2.10 -13.16
N ARG A 162 3.93 3.28 -13.26
CA ARG A 162 5.12 3.60 -12.47
C ARG A 162 4.81 3.56 -11.00
N LEU A 163 5.75 3.01 -10.24
CA LEU A 163 5.56 2.89 -8.81
C LEU A 163 5.75 4.25 -8.11
N PHE A 164 6.72 5.01 -8.60
CA PHE A 164 7.10 6.33 -8.10
C PHE A 164 6.55 7.46 -8.98
N ASP A 165 6.55 8.67 -8.44
CA ASP A 165 6.15 9.86 -9.18
C ASP A 165 7.06 10.09 -10.38
N TYR A 166 6.54 10.80 -11.37
CA TYR A 166 7.22 10.99 -12.65
C TYR A 166 6.85 12.32 -13.29
N ILE A 167 7.66 12.80 -14.24
CA ILE A 167 7.35 14.00 -15.00
C ILE A 167 6.45 13.62 -16.18
N GLY A 168 5.26 14.20 -16.22
CA GLY A 168 4.33 14.04 -17.33
C GLY A 168 4.78 14.75 -18.60
N ASN A 169 4.08 14.48 -19.71
CA ASN A 169 4.36 15.11 -21.00
C ASN A 169 4.22 16.66 -20.98
N ASP A 170 3.49 17.19 -20.00
CA ASP A 170 3.31 18.63 -19.76
C ASP A 170 4.43 19.24 -18.90
N GLY A 171 5.44 18.47 -18.53
CA GLY A 171 6.56 18.90 -17.68
C GLY A 171 6.22 18.97 -16.20
N THR A 172 5.01 18.59 -15.78
CA THR A 172 4.59 18.62 -14.37
C THR A 172 4.80 17.28 -13.69
N LEU A 173 5.05 17.31 -12.38
CA LEU A 173 5.13 16.10 -11.57
C LEU A 173 3.73 15.46 -11.48
N LYS A 174 3.64 14.18 -11.82
CA LYS A 174 2.44 13.34 -11.77
C LYS A 174 2.64 12.23 -10.73
N GLU A 175 1.53 11.85 -10.12
CA GLU A 175 1.47 10.78 -9.14
C GLU A 175 1.81 9.42 -9.78
N GLY A 176 2.77 8.72 -9.19
CA GLY A 176 2.91 7.28 -9.37
C GLY A 176 1.94 6.51 -8.48
N ARG A 177 1.98 5.17 -8.58
CA ARG A 177 1.07 4.29 -7.83
C ARG A 177 1.14 4.50 -6.31
N ILE A 178 2.33 4.68 -5.72
CA ILE A 178 2.43 4.88 -4.25
C ILE A 178 1.72 6.16 -3.82
N SER A 179 1.94 7.26 -4.53
CA SER A 179 1.32 8.56 -4.23
C SER A 179 -0.20 8.51 -4.41
N TYR A 180 -0.68 7.86 -5.46
CA TYR A 180 -2.10 7.62 -5.68
C TYR A 180 -2.71 6.76 -4.57
N ILE A 181 -2.05 5.66 -4.18
CA ILE A 181 -2.54 4.81 -3.08
C ILE A 181 -2.62 5.61 -1.78
N ASN A 182 -1.59 6.39 -1.46
CA ASN A 182 -1.57 7.21 -0.25
C ASN A 182 -2.70 8.27 -0.26
N SER A 183 -3.02 8.89 -1.41
CA SER A 183 -4.10 9.88 -1.50
C SER A 183 -5.51 9.32 -1.24
N LEU A 184 -5.67 7.99 -1.25
CA LEU A 184 -6.92 7.31 -0.89
C LEU A 184 -7.07 7.06 0.62
N HIS A 185 -6.06 7.39 1.43
CA HIS A 185 -6.04 7.17 2.89
C HIS A 185 -6.44 5.73 3.32
N PRO A 186 -5.90 4.66 2.70
CA PRO A 186 -6.38 3.31 2.95
C PRO A 186 -6.02 2.83 4.36
N HIS A 187 -6.89 1.99 4.92
CA HIS A 187 -6.57 1.25 6.14
C HIS A 187 -5.71 0.03 5.80
N LEU A 188 -6.00 -0.59 4.65
CA LEU A 188 -5.32 -1.78 4.16
C LEU A 188 -4.99 -1.62 2.66
N VAL A 189 -3.78 -2.02 2.28
CA VAL A 189 -3.39 -2.22 0.89
C VAL A 189 -3.02 -3.69 0.70
N LEU A 190 -3.59 -4.33 -0.30
CA LEU A 190 -3.22 -5.69 -0.72
C LEU A 190 -2.36 -5.59 -1.97
N SER A 191 -1.06 -5.83 -1.84
CA SER A 191 -0.15 -5.91 -3.01
C SER A 191 -0.01 -7.36 -3.45
N ILE A 192 -0.37 -7.65 -4.70
CA ILE A 192 -0.40 -9.01 -5.25
C ILE A 192 0.72 -9.14 -6.28
N HIS A 193 1.58 -10.13 -6.08
CA HIS A 193 2.74 -10.41 -6.92
C HIS A 193 2.90 -11.91 -7.19
N PHE A 194 3.72 -12.23 -8.19
CA PHE A 194 4.21 -13.58 -8.45
C PHE A 194 5.72 -13.54 -8.70
N ALA A 195 6.43 -14.49 -8.12
CA ALA A 195 7.82 -14.72 -8.45
C ALA A 195 7.96 -15.65 -9.67
N LEU A 196 9.14 -15.64 -10.29
CA LEU A 196 9.43 -16.59 -11.36
C LEU A 196 9.68 -18.00 -10.80
N ASN A 197 10.60 -18.11 -9.84
CA ASN A 197 11.04 -19.37 -9.25
C ASN A 197 11.55 -19.14 -7.82
N SER A 198 11.74 -20.23 -7.07
CA SER A 198 12.33 -20.22 -5.73
C SER A 198 12.98 -21.56 -5.37
N SER A 199 13.84 -21.50 -4.35
CA SER A 199 14.33 -22.66 -3.63
C SER A 199 13.15 -23.42 -2.99
N PRO A 200 13.28 -24.74 -2.70
CA PRO A 200 12.24 -25.52 -2.05
C PRO A 200 11.72 -24.90 -0.74
N TYR A 201 12.60 -24.22 0.01
CA TYR A 201 12.27 -23.62 1.29
C TYR A 201 11.20 -22.53 1.19
N PHE A 202 11.26 -21.66 0.15
CA PHE A 202 10.30 -20.58 -0.06
C PHE A 202 9.07 -20.98 -0.90
N ARG A 203 8.99 -22.21 -1.44
CA ARG A 203 7.81 -22.61 -2.25
C ARG A 203 6.52 -22.51 -1.46
N GLY A 204 5.50 -21.90 -2.03
CA GLY A 204 4.23 -21.63 -1.37
C GLY A 204 3.72 -20.24 -1.71
N MET A 205 2.82 -19.74 -0.87
CA MET A 205 2.44 -18.33 -0.82
C MET A 205 3.27 -17.67 0.29
N ASN A 206 3.89 -16.54 0.00
CA ASN A 206 4.78 -15.85 0.92
C ASN A 206 4.25 -14.43 1.19
N ALA A 207 4.38 -13.97 2.42
CA ALA A 207 4.31 -12.54 2.69
C ALA A 207 5.61 -11.85 2.23
N VAL A 208 5.54 -10.55 1.95
CA VAL A 208 6.71 -9.71 1.74
C VAL A 208 6.67 -8.57 2.75
N ILE A 209 7.73 -8.41 3.53
CA ILE A 209 7.75 -7.43 4.62
C ILE A 209 9.04 -6.61 4.60
N ALA A 210 8.93 -5.39 5.15
CA ALA A 210 10.09 -4.60 5.54
C ALA A 210 10.34 -4.76 7.04
N ALA A 211 11.60 -4.91 7.41
CA ALA A 211 12.02 -4.97 8.81
C ALA A 211 11.76 -3.63 9.53
N PRO A 212 11.60 -3.63 10.86
CA PRO A 212 11.38 -2.42 11.63
C PRO A 212 12.61 -1.52 11.68
N TYR A 213 12.40 -0.22 11.85
CA TYR A 213 13.48 0.78 11.92
C TYR A 213 14.55 0.42 12.96
N SER A 214 14.13 -0.05 14.14
CA SER A 214 15.04 -0.44 15.23
C SER A 214 16.05 -1.51 14.82
N PHE A 215 15.65 -2.45 13.95
CA PHE A 215 16.52 -3.50 13.42
C PHE A 215 17.46 -2.95 12.34
N LEU A 216 16.93 -2.16 11.40
CA LEU A 216 17.72 -1.50 10.36
C LEU A 216 18.77 -0.55 10.96
N TYR A 217 18.41 0.17 12.03
CA TYR A 217 19.29 1.11 12.73
C TYR A 217 20.48 0.40 13.39
N LYS A 218 20.33 -0.82 13.92
CA LYS A 218 21.48 -1.64 14.35
C LYS A 218 22.41 -1.95 13.19
N GLY A 219 21.86 -2.23 12.01
CA GLY A 219 22.64 -2.35 10.77
C GLY A 219 23.41 -1.07 10.44
N LEU A 220 22.80 0.11 10.59
CA LEU A 220 23.48 1.39 10.40
C LEU A 220 24.63 1.56 11.40
N GLN A 221 24.39 1.28 12.68
CA GLN A 221 25.42 1.32 13.72
C GLN A 221 26.58 0.37 13.42
N PHE A 222 26.31 -0.80 12.84
CA PHE A 222 27.35 -1.73 12.40
C PHE A 222 28.17 -1.16 11.24
N LEU A 223 27.52 -0.61 10.21
CA LEU A 223 28.21 0.03 9.08
C LEU A 223 28.98 1.29 9.48
N GLN A 224 28.55 1.97 10.54
CA GLN A 224 29.25 3.10 11.15
C GLN A 224 30.41 2.65 12.07
N GLY A 225 30.50 1.36 12.42
CA GLY A 225 31.52 0.85 13.34
C GLY A 225 31.24 1.17 14.82
N THR A 226 30.06 1.70 15.15
CA THR A 226 29.61 1.94 16.52
C THR A 226 29.35 0.62 17.26
N ILE A 227 28.98 -0.44 16.52
CA ILE A 227 28.92 -1.81 17.02
C ILE A 227 29.69 -2.73 16.06
N ALA A 228 30.36 -3.76 16.59
CA ALA A 228 31.10 -4.74 15.78
C ALA A 228 30.41 -6.10 15.71
N ASP A 229 29.58 -6.42 16.71
CA ASP A 229 28.92 -7.71 16.83
C ASP A 229 27.77 -7.85 15.82
N ARG A 230 27.66 -9.04 15.20
CA ARG A 230 26.62 -9.40 14.24
C ARG A 230 25.50 -10.24 14.86
N SER A 231 25.61 -10.58 16.15
CA SER A 231 24.62 -11.42 16.84
C SER A 231 23.20 -10.83 16.78
N PHE A 232 23.08 -9.49 16.73
CA PHE A 232 21.78 -8.83 16.58
C PHE A 232 21.03 -9.26 15.32
N PHE A 233 21.75 -9.62 14.25
CA PHE A 233 21.17 -10.13 13.00
C PHE A 233 20.92 -11.64 13.12
N TYR A 234 21.96 -12.42 13.39
CA TYR A 234 21.89 -13.89 13.36
C TYR A 234 20.99 -14.51 14.43
N ASN A 235 20.78 -13.81 15.57
CA ASN A 235 19.88 -14.26 16.63
C ASN A 235 18.47 -13.67 16.51
N SER A 236 18.16 -12.97 15.40
CA SER A 236 16.84 -12.38 15.18
C SER A 236 15.93 -13.26 14.34
N THR A 237 14.62 -13.03 14.45
CA THR A 237 13.60 -13.59 13.55
C THR A 237 13.66 -13.01 12.13
N TYR A 238 14.53 -12.02 11.89
CA TYR A 238 14.75 -11.37 10.60
C TYR A 238 16.03 -11.86 9.90
N ALA A 239 16.69 -12.89 10.42
CA ALA A 239 17.96 -13.40 9.89
C ALA A 239 17.84 -14.04 8.49
N ASP A 240 16.65 -14.52 8.13
CA ASP A 240 16.31 -15.12 6.83
C ASP A 240 16.08 -14.01 5.78
N TRP A 241 17.12 -13.20 5.56
CA TRP A 241 17.05 -12.01 4.71
C TRP A 241 17.01 -12.38 3.24
N PHE A 242 16.25 -11.63 2.44
CA PHE A 242 16.16 -11.91 1.01
C PHE A 242 17.50 -11.71 0.29
N SER A 243 17.93 -12.73 -0.43
CA SER A 243 19.18 -12.74 -1.18
C SER A 243 18.92 -12.68 -2.69
N GLU A 244 19.39 -11.61 -3.35
CA GLU A 244 19.28 -11.49 -4.83
C GLU A 244 20.25 -12.43 -5.56
N ASN A 245 21.32 -12.89 -4.87
CA ASN A 245 22.35 -13.77 -5.39
C ASN A 245 22.93 -14.65 -4.27
N ASP A 246 22.97 -15.96 -4.53
CA ASP A 246 23.46 -16.99 -3.60
C ASP A 246 24.98 -16.93 -3.33
N ASN A 247 25.75 -16.15 -4.10
CA ASN A 247 27.19 -15.96 -3.89
C ASN A 247 27.51 -15.02 -2.72
N LYS A 248 26.49 -14.42 -2.08
CA LYS A 248 26.61 -13.50 -0.95
C LYS A 248 25.74 -13.99 0.19
N SER A 249 26.17 -13.73 1.43
CA SER A 249 25.40 -14.11 2.61
C SER A 249 24.18 -13.21 2.82
N ASP A 250 23.18 -13.71 3.53
CA ASP A 250 22.01 -12.94 3.94
C ASP A 250 22.40 -11.67 4.71
N PHE A 251 23.46 -11.74 5.55
CA PHE A 251 24.00 -10.57 6.24
C PHE A 251 24.57 -9.51 5.29
N TYR A 252 25.21 -9.92 4.18
CA TYR A 252 25.65 -8.97 3.16
C TYR A 252 24.46 -8.25 2.52
N TRP A 253 23.40 -8.99 2.15
CA TRP A 253 22.20 -8.42 1.58
C TRP A 253 21.45 -7.52 2.55
N PHE A 254 21.41 -7.88 3.83
CA PHE A 254 20.93 -7.01 4.90
C PHE A 254 21.72 -5.70 4.97
N CYS A 255 23.05 -5.74 5.01
CA CYS A 255 23.88 -4.53 5.00
C CYS A 255 23.69 -3.68 3.74
N ASN A 256 23.54 -4.32 2.57
CA ASN A 256 23.24 -3.63 1.32
C ASN A 256 21.91 -2.86 1.41
N ASP A 257 20.90 -3.50 1.98
CA ASP A 257 19.59 -2.91 2.16
C ASP A 257 19.58 -1.81 3.22
N VAL A 258 20.32 -1.97 4.31
CA VAL A 258 20.53 -0.90 5.30
C VAL A 258 21.16 0.32 4.64
N MET A 259 22.23 0.14 3.85
CA MET A 259 22.86 1.25 3.14
C MET A 259 21.85 1.95 2.21
N MET A 260 21.08 1.18 1.43
CA MET A 260 20.10 1.73 0.48
C MET A 260 18.89 2.36 1.17
N TYR A 261 18.49 1.88 2.34
CA TYR A 261 17.43 2.47 3.15
C TYR A 261 17.80 3.84 3.70
N PHE A 262 19.02 3.97 4.24
CA PHE A 262 19.48 5.20 4.88
C PHE A 262 20.03 6.22 3.88
N THR A 263 20.94 5.81 3.00
CA THR A 263 21.69 6.75 2.13
C THR A 263 21.19 6.79 0.70
N GLY A 264 20.37 5.82 0.28
CA GLY A 264 19.96 5.65 -1.11
C GLY A 264 21.02 4.98 -2.00
N TYR A 265 22.18 4.58 -1.47
CA TYR A 265 23.23 3.89 -2.22
C TYR A 265 23.30 2.40 -1.88
N ARG A 266 23.85 1.57 -2.77
CA ARG A 266 24.21 0.17 -2.45
C ARG A 266 25.61 0.10 -1.82
N ILE A 267 26.01 -1.09 -1.37
CA ILE A 267 27.38 -1.36 -0.89
C ILE A 267 28.22 -2.07 -1.96
N LYS A 268 29.53 -1.96 -1.81
CA LYS A 268 30.53 -2.81 -2.48
C LYS A 268 30.80 -4.08 -1.67
N ASN A 269 31.64 -4.96 -2.21
CA ASN A 269 32.03 -6.23 -1.58
C ASN A 269 32.72 -6.08 -0.21
N ASP A 270 33.36 -4.93 0.03
CA ASP A 270 34.05 -4.58 1.27
C ASP A 270 33.15 -3.84 2.28
N TYR A 271 31.83 -3.82 2.04
CA TYR A 271 30.82 -3.10 2.83
C TYR A 271 30.91 -1.56 2.75
N SER A 272 31.84 -1.00 1.96
CA SER A 272 31.87 0.44 1.71
C SER A 272 30.74 0.89 0.78
N ILE A 273 30.39 2.17 0.84
CA ILE A 273 29.35 2.76 -0.01
C ILE A 273 29.75 2.72 -1.49
N ASP A 274 28.81 2.34 -2.36
CA ASP A 274 28.98 2.37 -3.82
C ASP A 274 28.36 3.65 -4.40
N LEU A 275 29.18 4.72 -4.48
CA LEU A 275 28.77 6.04 -4.97
C LEU A 275 28.29 6.04 -6.44
N ASN A 276 28.62 5.01 -7.22
CA ASN A 276 28.16 4.87 -8.60
C ASN A 276 26.78 4.19 -8.70
N ASN A 277 26.23 3.74 -7.57
CA ASN A 277 25.05 2.89 -7.50
C ASN A 277 23.96 3.55 -6.64
N PHE A 278 23.73 4.83 -6.91
CA PHE A 278 22.64 5.60 -6.31
C PHE A 278 21.28 5.10 -6.82
N ARG A 279 20.35 4.89 -5.89
CA ARG A 279 18.99 4.39 -6.13
C ARG A 279 17.92 5.37 -5.69
N GLY A 280 18.31 6.59 -5.33
CA GLY A 280 17.40 7.68 -5.01
C GLY A 280 17.09 7.79 -3.53
N TYR A 281 16.80 9.00 -3.09
CA TYR A 281 16.10 9.25 -1.82
C TYR A 281 14.63 8.90 -2.00
N ARG A 282 14.30 7.61 -1.97
CA ARG A 282 13.00 7.06 -2.40
C ARG A 282 11.81 7.67 -1.66
N TYR A 283 12.00 8.08 -0.41
CA TYR A 283 10.96 8.74 0.38
C TYR A 283 10.62 10.14 -0.13
N ASN A 284 11.46 10.77 -0.97
CA ASN A 284 11.19 12.02 -1.69
C ASN A 284 10.79 11.83 -3.17
N MET A 285 10.64 10.57 -3.62
CA MET A 285 10.19 10.21 -4.98
C MET A 285 8.69 9.92 -5.06
N VAL A 286 7.97 10.18 -3.98
CA VAL A 286 6.52 10.02 -3.83
C VAL A 286 5.96 11.29 -3.22
N GLN A 287 4.66 11.54 -3.35
CA GLN A 287 3.97 12.68 -2.77
C GLN A 287 3.21 12.25 -1.52
N TRP A 288 3.73 12.68 -0.37
CA TRP A 288 3.13 12.46 0.93
C TRP A 288 3.62 13.46 2.00
N ALA A 289 3.03 13.41 3.19
CA ALA A 289 3.36 14.28 4.34
C ALA A 289 4.79 14.14 4.89
N PHE A 290 5.53 13.09 4.49
CA PHE A 290 6.86 12.77 5.00
C PHE A 290 7.99 13.11 4.03
N ASN A 291 7.67 13.85 2.96
CA ASN A 291 8.67 14.44 2.08
C ASN A 291 9.48 15.52 2.80
N ASP A 292 10.73 15.66 2.37
CA ASP A 292 11.51 16.83 2.71
C ASP A 292 10.92 18.09 2.04
N PRO A 293 11.05 19.28 2.67
CA PRO A 293 10.46 20.52 2.18
C PRO A 293 10.85 20.89 0.73
N PRO A 294 10.04 21.68 0.01
CA PRO A 294 10.40 22.18 -1.31
C PRO A 294 11.81 22.77 -1.36
N GLY A 295 12.57 22.42 -2.40
CA GLY A 295 13.98 22.82 -2.54
C GLY A 295 15.00 21.82 -1.97
N TRP A 296 14.54 20.75 -1.31
CA TRP A 296 15.40 19.69 -0.77
C TRP A 296 16.44 19.16 -1.77
N ALA A 297 16.06 19.01 -3.04
CA ALA A 297 16.93 18.48 -4.09
C ALA A 297 18.18 19.35 -4.32
N HIS A 298 18.09 20.67 -4.13
CA HIS A 298 19.25 21.57 -4.24
C HIS A 298 20.27 21.34 -3.12
N ILE A 299 19.79 21.04 -1.91
CA ILE A 299 20.62 20.71 -0.75
C ILE A 299 21.24 19.31 -0.95
N ALA A 300 20.41 18.34 -1.33
CA ALA A 300 20.81 16.95 -1.47
C ALA A 300 21.89 16.73 -2.54
N LYS A 301 21.92 17.53 -3.61
CA LYS A 301 22.97 17.51 -4.65
C LYS A 301 24.38 17.73 -4.12
N LEU A 302 24.51 18.46 -3.01
CA LEU A 302 25.80 18.78 -2.40
C LEU A 302 26.28 17.70 -1.44
N HIS A 303 25.43 16.70 -1.13
CA HIS A 303 25.70 15.67 -0.14
C HIS A 303 26.31 16.18 1.17
N PRO A 304 25.70 17.20 1.82
CA PRO A 304 26.30 17.84 2.98
C PRO A 304 26.52 16.82 4.13
N PRO A 305 27.67 16.84 4.79
CA PRO A 305 27.94 15.96 5.92
C PRO A 305 27.00 16.27 7.09
N LYS A 306 26.74 15.29 7.95
CA LYS A 306 25.87 15.38 9.14
C LYS A 306 24.41 15.67 8.80
N THR A 307 23.95 15.15 7.66
CA THR A 307 22.57 15.31 7.15
C THR A 307 22.03 13.97 6.66
N PRO A 308 20.71 13.85 6.39
CA PRO A 308 20.14 12.67 5.73
C PRO A 308 20.55 12.53 4.24
N TYR A 309 21.36 13.45 3.69
CA TYR A 309 21.85 13.37 2.31
C TYR A 309 23.35 13.08 2.21
N ALA A 310 24.02 12.84 3.33
CA ALA A 310 25.43 12.53 3.34
C ALA A 310 25.69 11.25 2.53
N ASN A 311 26.66 11.31 1.63
CA ASN A 311 27.14 10.16 0.85
C ASN A 311 28.33 9.45 1.55
N ASP A 312 28.62 9.82 2.79
CA ASP A 312 29.49 9.10 3.71
C ASP A 312 28.63 8.58 4.87
N ILE A 313 28.61 7.26 5.05
CA ILE A 313 27.83 6.60 6.10
C ILE A 313 28.23 7.07 7.51
N GLN A 314 29.50 7.47 7.70
CA GLN A 314 30.01 7.98 8.98
C GLN A 314 29.48 9.38 9.29
N GLN A 315 29.11 10.14 8.26
CA GLN A 315 28.52 11.48 8.39
C GLN A 315 27.01 11.47 8.19
N PHE A 316 26.40 10.31 7.93
CA PHE A 316 24.96 10.20 7.73
C PHE A 316 24.20 10.32 9.06
N VAL A 317 23.14 11.13 9.05
CA VAL A 317 22.25 11.33 10.20
C VAL A 317 20.80 11.14 9.74
N PRO A 318 20.08 10.11 10.23
CA PRO A 318 18.68 9.85 9.86
C PRO A 318 17.73 10.81 10.57
N LYS A 319 17.75 12.09 10.17
CA LYS A 319 16.93 13.13 10.80
C LYS A 319 16.18 13.96 9.75
N ASN A 320 14.92 13.61 9.55
CA ASN A 320 13.90 14.35 8.80
C ASN A 320 12.52 13.74 9.08
N ALA A 321 11.48 14.29 8.45
CA ALA A 321 10.10 13.84 8.63
C ALA A 321 9.90 12.34 8.31
N PHE A 322 10.58 11.82 7.29
CA PHE A 322 10.57 10.39 6.97
C PHE A 322 11.14 9.55 8.13
N PHE A 323 12.35 9.84 8.61
CA PHE A 323 12.94 9.05 9.70
C PHE A 323 12.23 9.24 11.04
N ASP A 324 11.60 10.39 11.28
CA ASP A 324 10.75 10.60 12.46
C ASP A 324 9.50 9.69 12.41
N ARG A 325 8.89 9.55 11.23
CA ARG A 325 7.80 8.60 11.00
C ARG A 325 8.27 7.15 11.18
N GLU A 326 9.41 6.79 10.61
CA GLU A 326 9.96 5.42 10.69
C GLU A 326 10.25 4.98 12.13
N GLN A 327 10.53 5.93 13.03
CA GLN A 327 10.73 5.71 14.46
C GLN A 327 9.42 5.68 15.28
N SER A 328 8.30 6.08 14.68
CA SER A 328 7.02 6.19 15.38
C SER A 328 6.48 4.84 15.85
N LYS A 329 5.66 4.86 16.91
CA LYS A 329 4.93 3.68 17.38
C LYS A 329 4.03 3.05 16.30
N TYR A 330 3.56 3.85 15.34
CA TYR A 330 2.69 3.37 14.27
C TYR A 330 3.46 2.49 13.28
N GLU A 331 4.70 2.86 12.96
CA GLU A 331 5.59 2.02 12.16
C GLU A 331 6.02 0.76 12.91
N GLN A 332 6.18 0.84 14.23
CA GLN A 332 6.38 -0.34 15.07
C GLN A 332 5.18 -1.29 15.01
N TYR A 333 3.94 -0.79 15.13
CA TYR A 333 2.75 -1.63 14.99
C TYR A 333 2.64 -2.31 13.63
N ARG A 334 3.08 -1.64 12.56
CA ARG A 334 3.04 -2.19 11.20
C ARG A 334 4.11 -3.25 10.94
N ARG A 335 5.31 -3.11 11.52
CA ARG A 335 6.50 -3.90 11.12
C ARG A 335 7.19 -4.69 12.25
N ASP A 336 6.76 -4.53 13.49
CA ASP A 336 7.33 -5.21 14.66
C ASP A 336 6.23 -5.89 15.50
N GLY A 337 6.59 -6.98 16.18
CA GLY A 337 5.66 -7.78 16.98
C GLY A 337 4.43 -8.25 16.20
N GLY A 338 3.23 -8.01 16.74
CA GLY A 338 1.96 -8.43 16.12
C GLY A 338 1.60 -9.89 16.40
N PHE A 339 0.53 -10.39 15.78
CA PHE A 339 0.00 -11.73 16.06
C PHE A 339 0.91 -12.88 15.58
N GLU A 340 1.84 -12.60 14.67
CA GLU A 340 2.85 -13.55 14.19
C GLU A 340 4.11 -13.55 15.08
N GLY A 341 4.20 -12.63 16.06
CA GLY A 341 5.34 -12.47 16.96
C GLY A 341 6.48 -11.58 16.41
N TYR A 342 6.45 -11.25 15.12
CA TYR A 342 7.34 -10.30 14.44
C TYR A 342 6.67 -9.79 13.16
N GLY A 343 7.23 -8.76 12.52
CA GLY A 343 6.72 -8.26 11.24
C GLY A 343 5.41 -7.45 11.33
N GLY A 344 4.82 -7.33 12.52
CA GLY A 344 3.70 -6.45 12.83
C GLY A 344 2.41 -6.80 12.08
N ASP A 345 1.53 -5.80 11.97
CA ASP A 345 0.26 -5.95 11.26
C ASP A 345 0.44 -6.25 9.77
N ASN A 346 1.57 -5.83 9.15
CA ASN A 346 1.84 -6.15 7.74
C ASN A 346 2.02 -7.66 7.54
N LEU A 347 2.86 -8.32 8.35
CA LEU A 347 3.07 -9.77 8.26
C LEU A 347 1.78 -10.53 8.58
N TYR A 348 1.08 -10.12 9.65
CA TYR A 348 -0.17 -10.75 10.04
C TYR A 348 -1.23 -10.62 8.93
N ALA A 349 -1.42 -9.43 8.36
CA ALA A 349 -2.40 -9.20 7.30
C ALA A 349 -2.13 -10.07 6.07
N SER A 350 -0.87 -10.12 5.60
CA SER A 350 -0.47 -11.00 4.50
C SER A 350 -0.73 -12.48 4.82
N ASN A 351 -0.24 -12.96 5.96
CA ASN A 351 -0.36 -14.37 6.34
C ASN A 351 -1.82 -14.77 6.53
N GLU A 352 -2.65 -13.92 7.13
CA GLU A 352 -4.05 -14.22 7.37
C GLU A 352 -4.84 -14.29 6.06
N ILE A 353 -4.61 -13.38 5.11
CA ILE A 353 -5.21 -13.46 3.78
C ILE A 353 -4.78 -14.77 3.07
N ILE A 354 -3.49 -15.13 3.13
CA ILE A 354 -2.99 -16.40 2.60
C ILE A 354 -3.71 -17.58 3.26
N ARG A 355 -3.88 -17.59 4.59
CA ARG A 355 -4.58 -18.65 5.31
C ARG A 355 -6.02 -18.81 4.83
N PHE A 356 -6.74 -17.72 4.53
CA PHE A 356 -8.10 -17.80 3.98
C PHE A 356 -8.13 -18.33 2.55
N VAL A 357 -7.17 -17.95 1.70
CA VAL A 357 -6.99 -18.55 0.37
C VAL A 357 -6.77 -20.06 0.48
N LEU A 358 -5.80 -20.47 1.31
CA LEU A 358 -5.49 -21.87 1.54
C LEU A 358 -6.72 -22.61 2.07
N TYR A 359 -7.41 -22.04 3.06
CA TYR A 359 -8.64 -22.61 3.63
C TYR A 359 -9.69 -22.86 2.55
N ASN A 360 -9.94 -21.91 1.65
CA ASN A 360 -10.94 -22.08 0.59
C ASN A 360 -10.53 -23.18 -0.40
N LEU A 361 -9.28 -23.16 -0.86
CA LEU A 361 -8.75 -24.23 -1.72
C LEU A 361 -8.87 -25.60 -1.03
N TYR A 362 -8.58 -25.65 0.28
CA TYR A 362 -8.76 -26.86 1.08
C TYR A 362 -10.25 -27.27 1.15
N ALA A 363 -11.18 -26.34 1.34
CA ALA A 363 -12.61 -26.62 1.38
C ALA A 363 -13.15 -27.20 0.05
N LYS A 364 -12.53 -26.85 -1.08
CA LYS A 364 -12.86 -27.32 -2.43
C LYS A 364 -12.20 -28.65 -2.84
N GLY A 365 -11.45 -29.28 -1.94
CA GLY A 365 -10.75 -30.53 -2.25
C GLY A 365 -9.45 -30.34 -3.07
N ILE A 366 -9.02 -29.10 -3.30
CA ILE A 366 -7.76 -28.80 -3.99
C ILE A 366 -6.61 -29.02 -3.00
N ARG A 367 -5.65 -29.86 -3.37
CA ARG A 367 -4.54 -30.29 -2.51
C ARG A 367 -3.25 -30.34 -3.31
N HIS A 368 -2.19 -29.73 -2.78
CA HIS A 368 -0.84 -29.87 -3.31
C HIS A 368 0.20 -29.60 -2.22
N LYS A 369 1.41 -30.18 -2.33
CA LYS A 369 2.48 -29.99 -1.33
C LYS A 369 2.98 -28.54 -1.23
N ASP A 370 2.93 -27.81 -2.34
CA ASP A 370 3.29 -26.39 -2.41
C ASP A 370 2.11 -25.47 -2.01
N GLN A 371 0.95 -26.02 -1.63
CA GLN A 371 -0.20 -25.27 -1.08
C GLN A 371 0.05 -24.98 0.40
N ARG A 372 0.94 -24.04 0.70
CA ARG A 372 1.33 -23.72 2.07
C ARG A 372 1.63 -22.26 2.28
N LEU A 373 1.50 -21.83 3.53
CA LEU A 373 2.06 -20.58 4.02
C LEU A 373 3.58 -20.77 4.18
N ALA A 374 4.35 -20.13 3.32
CA ALA A 374 5.81 -20.21 3.32
C ALA A 374 6.43 -19.01 4.07
N PRO A 375 7.71 -19.10 4.48
CA PRO A 375 8.40 -18.01 5.17
C PRO A 375 8.36 -16.70 4.38
N PRO A 376 8.30 -15.53 5.03
CA PRO A 376 8.21 -14.26 4.34
C PRO A 376 9.51 -13.90 3.63
N TYR A 377 9.42 -13.07 2.59
CA TYR A 377 10.58 -12.36 2.05
C TYR A 377 10.80 -11.06 2.81
N ILE A 378 12.00 -10.89 3.37
CA ILE A 378 12.36 -9.73 4.20
C ILE A 378 13.41 -8.88 3.45
N SER A 379 13.06 -7.63 3.16
CA SER A 379 13.95 -6.63 2.52
C SER A 379 13.35 -5.22 2.64
N ILE A 380 13.98 -4.19 2.07
CA ILE A 380 13.50 -2.79 2.08
C ILE A 380 12.67 -2.45 0.83
N TRP A 381 11.71 -3.33 0.50
CA TRP A 381 10.80 -3.17 -0.63
C TRP A 381 10.07 -1.82 -0.57
N SER A 382 9.92 -1.17 -1.73
CA SER A 382 9.39 0.19 -1.78
C SER A 382 7.94 0.29 -1.30
N VAL A 383 7.10 -0.70 -1.61
CA VAL A 383 5.67 -0.68 -1.29
C VAL A 383 5.43 -0.77 0.23
N PRO A 384 5.99 -1.75 0.98
CA PRO A 384 5.82 -1.80 2.44
C PRO A 384 6.34 -0.57 3.18
N LEU A 385 7.37 0.11 2.66
CA LEU A 385 7.97 1.29 3.28
C LEU A 385 7.18 2.58 3.04
N HIS A 386 6.82 2.86 1.78
CA HIS A 386 6.34 4.20 1.39
C HIS A 386 4.82 4.31 1.27
N ILE A 387 4.09 3.20 1.47
CA ILE A 387 2.65 3.25 1.68
C ILE A 387 2.36 3.57 3.15
N ASN A 388 1.41 4.45 3.39
CA ASN A 388 0.97 4.87 4.71
C ASN A 388 -0.31 4.14 5.17
N ALA A 389 -0.26 2.81 5.17
CA ALA A 389 -1.37 1.91 5.48
C ALA A 389 -0.84 0.53 5.90
N ILE A 390 -1.65 -0.31 6.54
CA ILE A 390 -1.28 -1.71 6.71
C ILE A 390 -1.13 -2.33 5.32
N ASN A 391 0.02 -2.94 5.03
CA ASN A 391 0.30 -3.51 3.72
C ASN A 391 0.35 -5.04 3.83
N ALA A 392 -0.66 -5.69 3.26
CA ALA A 392 -0.65 -7.11 2.98
C ALA A 392 0.01 -7.35 1.62
N PHE A 393 1.34 -7.44 1.58
CA PHE A 393 2.07 -7.79 0.36
C PHE A 393 2.23 -9.32 0.29
N ILE A 394 1.76 -9.92 -0.80
CA ILE A 394 1.76 -11.36 -1.03
C ILE A 394 2.44 -11.69 -2.35
N GLU A 395 3.46 -12.55 -2.28
CA GLU A 395 3.92 -13.36 -3.41
C GLU A 395 3.04 -14.61 -3.47
N PHE A 396 2.11 -14.61 -4.42
CA PHE A 396 1.07 -15.65 -4.49
C PHE A 396 1.64 -17.02 -4.87
N GLY A 397 2.74 -17.03 -5.62
CA GLY A 397 3.40 -18.25 -6.00
C GLY A 397 4.40 -18.02 -7.12
N TYR A 398 4.73 -19.10 -7.82
CA TYR A 398 5.86 -19.13 -8.75
C TYR A 398 5.42 -19.53 -10.15
N LEU A 399 5.54 -18.64 -11.13
CA LEU A 399 5.04 -18.86 -12.50
C LEU A 399 5.71 -20.05 -13.20
N ALA A 400 6.96 -20.36 -12.87
CA ALA A 400 7.64 -21.55 -13.40
C ALA A 400 7.09 -22.87 -12.84
N ARG A 401 6.26 -22.86 -11.79
CA ARG A 401 5.71 -24.08 -11.17
C ARG A 401 4.38 -24.50 -11.80
N PRO A 402 4.23 -25.78 -12.22
CA PRO A 402 2.97 -26.30 -12.76
C PRO A 402 1.77 -26.09 -11.84
N TYR A 403 1.94 -26.26 -10.53
CA TYR A 403 0.86 -26.08 -9.56
C TYR A 403 0.32 -24.64 -9.53
N THR A 404 1.20 -23.63 -9.46
CA THR A 404 0.78 -22.22 -9.53
C THR A 404 -0.04 -21.95 -10.79
N ARG A 405 0.42 -22.47 -11.94
CA ARG A 405 -0.31 -22.32 -13.21
C ARG A 405 -1.65 -23.04 -13.20
N SER A 406 -1.76 -24.20 -12.54
CA SER A 406 -3.03 -24.89 -12.35
C SER A 406 -4.02 -24.05 -11.52
N ILE A 407 -3.54 -23.34 -10.49
CA ILE A 407 -4.37 -22.41 -9.72
C ILE A 407 -4.80 -21.23 -10.59
N ILE A 408 -3.88 -20.63 -11.33
CA ILE A 408 -4.16 -19.53 -12.26
C ILE A 408 -5.20 -19.93 -13.32
N ASN A 409 -5.09 -21.12 -13.89
CA ASN A 409 -5.98 -21.52 -14.99
C ASN A 409 -7.39 -21.87 -14.51
N ASN A 410 -7.52 -22.43 -13.30
CA ASN A 410 -8.75 -23.14 -12.90
C ASN A 410 -9.40 -22.61 -11.62
N HIS A 411 -8.70 -21.79 -10.82
CA HIS A 411 -9.10 -21.50 -9.44
C HIS A 411 -8.95 -20.03 -9.03
N LEU A 412 -8.89 -19.08 -9.98
CA LEU A 412 -8.80 -17.65 -9.64
C LEU A 412 -10.00 -17.14 -8.85
N ASP A 413 -11.20 -17.68 -9.10
CA ASP A 413 -12.40 -17.29 -8.35
C ASP A 413 -12.34 -17.81 -6.90
N ASP A 414 -11.82 -19.02 -6.68
CA ASP A 414 -11.61 -19.57 -5.34
C ASP A 414 -10.56 -18.75 -4.57
N VAL A 415 -9.50 -18.32 -5.26
CA VAL A 415 -8.47 -17.43 -4.71
C VAL A 415 -9.06 -16.07 -4.34
N ALA A 416 -9.81 -15.44 -5.25
CA ALA A 416 -10.42 -14.15 -5.01
C ALA A 416 -11.43 -14.19 -3.85
N GLU A 417 -12.22 -15.27 -3.74
CA GLU A 417 -13.13 -15.48 -2.61
C GLU A 417 -12.36 -15.57 -1.28
N GLY A 418 -11.29 -16.37 -1.23
CA GLY A 418 -10.44 -16.48 -0.05
C GLY A 418 -9.79 -15.15 0.33
N ILE A 419 -9.32 -14.37 -0.64
CA ILE A 419 -8.77 -13.03 -0.40
C ILE A 419 -9.83 -12.09 0.18
N ALA A 420 -11.01 -12.01 -0.44
CA ALA A 420 -12.07 -11.11 -0.01
C ALA A 420 -12.56 -11.42 1.42
N VAL A 421 -12.72 -12.71 1.75
CA VAL A 421 -13.06 -13.14 3.11
C VAL A 421 -11.92 -12.86 4.09
N GLY A 422 -10.66 -13.05 3.67
CA GLY A 422 -9.48 -12.71 4.47
C GLY A 422 -9.44 -11.22 4.82
N ILE A 423 -9.64 -10.33 3.83
CA ILE A 423 -9.74 -8.88 4.04
C ILE A 423 -10.87 -8.54 5.02
N TYR A 424 -12.06 -9.11 4.81
CA TYR A 424 -13.18 -8.90 5.73
C TYR A 424 -12.87 -9.37 7.16
N SER A 425 -12.19 -10.51 7.31
CA SER A 425 -11.76 -11.05 8.60
C SER A 425 -10.78 -10.13 9.32
N LEU A 426 -9.87 -9.46 8.61
CA LEU A 426 -8.95 -8.51 9.23
C LEU A 426 -9.68 -7.35 9.94
N PHE A 427 -10.87 -6.96 9.48
CA PHE A 427 -11.66 -5.90 10.10
C PHE A 427 -12.68 -6.40 11.13
N THR A 428 -13.13 -7.64 11.03
CA THR A 428 -14.28 -8.14 11.81
C THR A 428 -13.94 -9.30 12.74
N GLY A 429 -12.92 -10.08 12.41
CA GLY A 429 -12.55 -11.34 13.05
C GLY A 429 -13.49 -12.47 12.65
N VAL A 430 -13.11 -13.28 11.67
CA VAL A 430 -13.88 -14.45 11.22
C VAL A 430 -13.23 -15.73 11.72
N GLU A 431 -13.91 -16.44 12.61
CA GLU A 431 -13.48 -17.76 13.04
C GLU A 431 -14.06 -18.84 12.13
N VAL A 432 -13.19 -19.61 11.47
CA VAL A 432 -13.64 -20.66 10.55
C VAL A 432 -14.07 -21.94 11.26
N SER A 433 -15.12 -22.60 10.75
CA SER A 433 -15.73 -23.78 11.37
C SER A 433 -14.93 -25.06 11.16
N LYS A 434 -14.32 -25.26 10.00
CA LYS A 434 -13.53 -26.48 9.72
C LYS A 434 -12.06 -26.28 10.06
N LYS A 435 -11.35 -27.39 10.29
CA LYS A 435 -9.90 -27.38 10.54
C LYS A 435 -9.15 -27.96 9.33
N TYR A 436 -8.49 -27.07 8.59
CA TYR A 436 -7.56 -27.43 7.52
C TYR A 436 -6.13 -27.01 7.90
N PRO A 437 -5.09 -27.50 7.18
CA PRO A 437 -3.75 -26.96 7.32
C PRO A 437 -3.73 -25.44 7.14
N TYR A 438 -2.89 -24.76 7.93
CA TYR A 438 -2.81 -23.30 7.94
C TYR A 438 -4.16 -22.62 8.24
N LYS A 439 -4.93 -23.18 9.19
CA LYS A 439 -6.22 -22.61 9.63
C LYS A 439 -6.06 -21.10 9.91
N PRO A 440 -6.92 -20.23 9.33
CA PRO A 440 -7.00 -18.81 9.69
C PRO A 440 -7.06 -18.58 11.20
N LEU A 441 -6.36 -17.55 11.67
CA LEU A 441 -6.37 -17.17 13.09
C LEU A 441 -7.69 -16.49 13.48
N GLY A 442 -8.35 -15.82 12.53
CA GLY A 442 -9.66 -15.20 12.71
C GLY A 442 -9.65 -13.97 13.62
N LYS A 443 -8.48 -13.34 13.83
CA LYS A 443 -8.37 -12.16 14.70
C LYS A 443 -8.52 -10.88 13.88
N LYS A 444 -9.35 -9.95 14.36
CA LYS A 444 -9.38 -8.59 13.81
C LYS A 444 -8.08 -7.85 14.16
N ILE A 445 -7.63 -7.00 13.26
CA ILE A 445 -6.59 -6.00 13.57
C ILE A 445 -7.21 -4.96 14.51
N ASP A 446 -6.46 -4.60 15.55
CA ASP A 446 -6.80 -3.47 16.39
C ASP A 446 -6.41 -2.18 15.66
N LEU A 447 -7.38 -1.50 15.06
CA LEU A 447 -7.16 -0.24 14.36
C LEU A 447 -7.14 0.97 15.31
N ASP A 448 -7.68 0.84 16.53
CA ASP A 448 -7.76 1.95 17.48
C ASP A 448 -6.35 2.37 17.96
N LYS A 449 -5.38 1.45 17.93
CA LYS A 449 -3.97 1.79 18.22
C LYS A 449 -3.36 2.75 17.20
N TYR A 450 -3.96 2.93 16.01
CA TYR A 450 -3.53 3.88 14.98
C TYR A 450 -4.16 5.26 15.14
N THR A 451 -5.06 5.46 16.10
CA THR A 451 -5.61 6.78 16.40
C THR A 451 -4.51 7.71 16.95
N ILE A 452 -4.51 8.94 16.47
CA ILE A 452 -3.59 10.00 16.92
C ILE A 452 -4.34 10.94 17.86
N ASP A 453 -5.50 11.42 17.40
CA ASP A 453 -6.39 12.28 18.17
C ASP A 453 -7.86 12.05 17.73
N LYS A 454 -8.78 12.90 18.20
CA LYS A 454 -10.22 12.76 17.90
C LYS A 454 -10.59 12.94 16.43
N SER A 455 -9.71 13.57 15.65
CA SER A 455 -9.92 13.96 14.24
C SER A 455 -8.96 13.28 13.27
N ASN A 456 -7.84 12.73 13.75
CA ASN A 456 -6.79 12.17 12.91
C ASN A 456 -6.41 10.75 13.34
N ASP A 457 -6.12 9.93 12.34
CA ASP A 457 -5.45 8.65 12.51
C ASP A 457 -4.19 8.58 11.64
N TYR A 458 -3.38 7.56 11.87
CA TYR A 458 -2.14 7.35 11.13
C TYR A 458 -2.33 7.32 9.61
N PHE A 459 -3.42 6.73 9.12
CA PHE A 459 -3.71 6.54 7.71
C PHE A 459 -4.17 7.81 7.00
N THR A 460 -4.67 8.80 7.74
CA THR A 460 -5.08 10.10 7.18
C THR A 460 -3.93 11.09 7.04
N ILE A 461 -2.79 10.88 7.72
CA ILE A 461 -1.59 11.74 7.59
C ILE A 461 -0.80 11.36 6.34
N VAL A 462 -1.28 11.82 5.18
CA VAL A 462 -0.67 11.49 3.90
C VAL A 462 -0.42 12.69 3.00
N ARG A 463 -0.96 13.89 3.27
CA ARG A 463 -0.63 15.14 2.58
C ARG A 463 -0.86 16.37 3.45
#